data_AF-A0A478FSF7-F1
#
_entry.id   AF-A0A478FSF7-F1
#
_cell.length_a   1.000
_cell.length_b   1.000
_cell.length_c   1.000
_cell.angle_alpha   90.00
_cell.angle_beta   90.00
_cell.angle_gamma   90.00
#
_symmetry.space_group_name_H-M   'P 1'
#
loop_
_entity.id
_entity.type
_entity.pdbx_description
1 polymer ?
#
loop_
_entity_poly.entity_id
_entity_poly.type
_entity_poly.pdbx_seq_one_letter_code
_entity_poly.pdbx_strand_id
1 'polypeptide(L)'
;MSIFSTIVKTLTATGVLSGAAGVGSKIYLKNGHGFGTMDVVSEANESEGVISAENKSQDDSAAKKVDDTPEVEPYTFGSELKSKNYTLVDQNTSESIVLNILMERLDPTKSSLIYYDNQRFQGSPRVEFKTQTFNSQIGQKSYALTILQKPDQKYVEPWKQACIESLKKPYTDDSQGKKTNYNELARLREWCTVPTISQVLKRHKLTPLNTDVAQTIDDSKWKTVINGGWFKKDNDVKYWEKQSFIEGTDLTSIVGEDGISSEEQIDTNKINVFKKRCQDVLSQPFERTNFYLSKEFVDGITVEDKTKIDLFQEAALFCVEPFKATDYIVQSLQGEVSPKVVIEDTDYCYLSDIDKKDTWTTNNPLGGKSFWCAVKSLYMPKTPKKP
;
A
#
# COMPACT_ATOMS: atom_id res chain seq x y z
N MET A 1 -4.07 72.67 31.02
CA MET A 1 -4.01 71.42 31.82
C MET A 1 -4.29 70.26 30.86
N SER A 2 -3.23 69.65 30.31
CA SER A 2 -2.69 68.32 30.69
C SER A 2 -3.54 67.19 30.08
N ILE A 3 -3.20 66.58 28.95
CA ILE A 3 -2.14 65.56 28.67
C ILE A 3 -2.26 64.30 29.54
N PHE A 4 -2.42 63.15 28.86
CA PHE A 4 -2.00 61.74 29.09
C PHE A 4 -3.06 60.83 28.44
N SER A 5 -2.89 60.21 27.27
CA SER A 5 -1.86 59.28 26.77
C SER A 5 -1.61 58.08 27.69
N THR A 6 -2.28 56.96 27.40
CA THR A 6 -1.82 55.63 27.81
C THR A 6 -1.99 54.63 26.66
N ILE A 7 -0.87 54.49 25.97
CA ILE A 7 -0.37 53.39 25.15
C ILE A 7 -0.94 52.01 25.57
N VAL A 8 -1.69 51.35 24.67
CA VAL A 8 -1.90 49.91 24.72
C VAL A 8 -0.74 49.26 23.95
N LYS A 9 0.20 48.67 24.67
CA LYS A 9 1.29 47.87 24.08
C LYS A 9 0.70 46.58 23.53
N THR A 10 0.71 46.48 22.21
CA THR A 10 0.67 45.25 21.43
C THR A 10 1.86 44.37 21.86
N LEU A 11 1.58 43.24 22.52
CA LEU A 11 2.52 42.14 22.68
C LEU A 11 2.09 41.04 21.73
N THR A 12 2.65 41.10 20.53
CA THR A 12 2.74 39.98 19.60
C THR A 12 3.52 38.85 20.27
N ALA A 13 2.80 37.84 20.76
CA ALA A 13 3.37 36.53 21.01
C ALA A 13 3.27 35.71 19.72
N THR A 14 4.23 35.92 18.81
CA THR A 14 4.56 34.95 17.77
C THR A 14 5.08 33.70 18.45
N GLY A 15 4.18 32.77 18.74
CA GLY A 15 4.51 31.40 19.10
C GLY A 15 4.98 30.66 17.87
N VAL A 16 6.28 30.73 17.59
CA VAL A 16 6.96 29.81 16.68
C VAL A 16 6.93 28.42 17.32
N LEU A 17 5.96 27.58 16.94
CA LEU A 17 6.00 26.15 17.20
C LEU A 17 6.87 25.47 16.13
N SER A 18 8.17 25.69 16.23
CA SER A 18 9.17 24.89 15.54
C SER A 18 9.55 23.69 16.39
N GLY A 19 9.43 22.49 15.82
CA GLY A 19 10.39 21.42 16.06
C GLY A 19 9.95 20.27 16.97
N ALA A 20 10.00 19.07 16.38
CA ALA A 20 10.17 17.78 17.03
C ALA A 20 8.98 17.21 17.84
N ALA A 21 7.98 16.68 17.11
CA ALA A 21 7.15 15.59 17.60
C ALA A 21 7.57 14.26 16.96
N GLY A 22 8.82 13.86 17.18
CA GLY A 22 9.33 12.50 16.93
C GLY A 22 8.84 11.50 17.99
N VAL A 23 7.54 11.48 18.28
CA VAL A 23 6.96 10.69 19.38
C VAL A 23 5.66 10.01 18.95
N GLY A 24 5.63 9.44 17.75
CA GLY A 24 4.52 8.58 17.28
C GLY A 24 4.87 7.09 17.21
N SER A 25 6.14 6.74 17.03
CA SER A 25 6.52 5.42 16.55
C SER A 25 6.53 4.29 17.59
N LYS A 26 6.28 4.56 18.88
CA LYS A 26 6.47 3.58 19.97
C LYS A 26 5.31 2.60 20.20
N ILE A 27 4.15 2.78 19.57
CA ILE A 27 2.97 1.91 19.82
C ILE A 27 2.70 0.92 18.66
N TYR A 28 3.27 1.14 17.47
CA TYR A 28 2.94 0.39 16.25
C TYR A 28 3.34 -1.10 16.23
N LEU A 29 4.04 -1.61 17.24
CA LEU A 29 4.56 -2.99 17.22
C LEU A 29 4.35 -3.76 18.53
N LYS A 30 3.73 -3.14 19.56
CA LYS A 30 3.50 -3.84 20.84
C LYS A 30 2.36 -4.86 20.75
N ASN A 31 1.44 -4.68 19.79
CA ASN A 31 0.40 -5.64 19.46
C ASN A 31 0.75 -6.32 18.14
N GLY A 32 1.71 -7.25 18.19
CA GLY A 32 2.07 -8.17 17.10
C GLY A 32 0.90 -9.08 16.71
N HIS A 33 -0.16 -8.47 16.18
CA HIS A 33 -0.97 -9.07 15.14
C HIS A 33 -0.30 -8.64 13.86
N GLY A 34 0.70 -9.44 13.44
CA GLY A 34 1.08 -9.48 12.04
C GLY A 34 -0.19 -9.42 11.20
N PHE A 35 -0.18 -8.55 10.20
CA PHE A 35 -1.31 -8.35 9.29
C PHE A 35 -1.82 -9.74 8.89
N GLY A 36 -3.04 -10.07 9.37
CA GLY A 36 -3.63 -11.41 9.30
C GLY A 36 -3.20 -12.17 8.05
N THR A 37 -2.59 -13.33 8.27
CA THR A 37 -2.21 -14.26 7.22
C THR A 37 -3.48 -14.73 6.54
N MET A 38 -3.84 -14.12 5.39
CA MET A 38 -4.52 -14.89 4.37
C MET A 38 -3.44 -15.82 3.80
N ASP A 39 -3.42 -17.06 4.29
CA ASP A 39 -2.72 -18.13 3.60
C ASP A 39 -3.27 -18.17 2.17
N VAL A 40 -2.37 -18.02 1.20
CA VAL A 40 -2.70 -18.28 -0.20
C VAL A 40 -2.71 -19.80 -0.30
N VAL A 41 -3.88 -20.40 -0.12
CA VAL A 41 -4.09 -21.79 -0.52
C VAL A 41 -4.02 -21.78 -2.05
N SER A 42 -2.86 -22.12 -2.59
CA SER A 42 -2.75 -22.54 -3.98
C SER A 42 -3.37 -23.93 -4.05
N GLU A 43 -4.62 -24.03 -4.51
CA GLU A 43 -5.21 -25.31 -4.90
C GLU A 43 -4.39 -25.85 -6.09
N ALA A 44 -3.40 -26.68 -5.79
CA ALA A 44 -2.75 -27.53 -6.77
C ALA A 44 -3.26 -28.95 -6.55
N ASN A 45 -3.92 -29.48 -7.58
CA ASN A 45 -4.46 -30.83 -7.67
C ASN A 45 -3.43 -31.90 -7.22
N GLU A 46 -3.69 -32.55 -6.09
CA GLU A 46 -3.08 -33.84 -5.77
C GLU A 46 -3.83 -34.93 -6.53
N SER A 47 -3.26 -35.33 -7.67
CA SER A 47 -3.57 -36.62 -8.27
C SER A 47 -2.78 -37.71 -7.55
N GLU A 48 -3.53 -38.61 -6.94
CA GLU A 48 -3.13 -39.86 -6.29
C GLU A 48 -2.14 -40.68 -7.14
N GLY A 49 -1.14 -41.24 -6.47
CA GLY A 49 -0.16 -42.16 -7.04
C GLY A 49 0.31 -43.18 -6.02
N VAL A 50 -0.55 -44.16 -5.73
CA VAL A 50 -0.26 -45.38 -4.96
C VAL A 50 0.67 -46.29 -5.76
N ILE A 51 1.87 -46.63 -5.27
CA ILE A 51 2.53 -47.91 -5.59
C ILE A 51 3.29 -48.46 -4.37
N SER A 52 3.07 -49.76 -4.18
CA SER A 52 3.35 -50.67 -3.08
C SER A 52 4.81 -50.89 -2.65
N ALA A 53 4.92 -51.34 -1.40
CA ALA A 53 6.07 -52.01 -0.82
C ALA A 53 6.32 -53.39 -1.46
N GLU A 54 7.60 -53.73 -1.67
CA GLU A 54 8.07 -55.11 -1.68
C GLU A 54 9.50 -55.21 -1.12
N ASN A 55 9.67 -56.10 -0.15
CA ASN A 55 10.92 -56.54 0.44
C ASN A 55 11.68 -57.46 -0.53
N LYS A 56 13.01 -57.32 -0.63
CA LYS A 56 13.93 -58.47 -0.77
C LYS A 56 15.39 -58.12 -0.43
N SER A 57 15.83 -58.77 0.64
CA SER A 57 17.16 -59.29 1.05
C SER A 57 18.47 -58.85 0.37
N GLN A 58 19.38 -58.39 1.24
CA GLN A 58 20.75 -58.88 1.52
C GLN A 58 21.70 -59.15 0.33
N ASP A 59 22.78 -58.36 0.24
CA ASP A 59 24.14 -58.93 0.20
C ASP A 59 25.20 -57.93 0.71
N ASP A 60 26.18 -58.48 1.42
CA ASP A 60 27.27 -57.80 2.13
C ASP A 60 28.38 -57.35 1.16
N SER A 61 28.81 -56.10 1.25
CA SER A 61 30.16 -55.70 0.83
C SER A 61 30.62 -54.45 1.57
N ALA A 62 31.67 -54.64 2.36
CA ALA A 62 32.32 -53.63 3.17
C ALA A 62 32.85 -52.47 2.32
N ALA A 63 32.22 -51.29 2.47
CA ALA A 63 32.73 -50.03 1.97
C ALA A 63 32.73 -49.00 3.11
N LYS A 64 33.84 -48.26 3.23
CA LYS A 64 34.05 -47.16 4.17
C LYS A 64 32.82 -46.26 4.25
N LYS A 65 32.22 -46.14 5.44
CA LYS A 65 31.27 -45.08 5.77
C LYS A 65 32.00 -43.73 5.70
N VAL A 66 31.95 -43.10 4.53
CA VAL A 66 31.91 -41.65 4.47
C VAL A 66 30.52 -41.31 4.99
N ASP A 67 30.49 -40.66 6.15
CA ASP A 67 29.27 -40.15 6.77
C ASP A 67 28.78 -38.97 5.94
N ASP A 68 28.23 -39.28 4.77
CA ASP A 68 27.51 -38.35 3.90
C ASP A 68 26.05 -38.35 4.37
N THR A 69 25.86 -38.04 5.65
CA THR A 69 24.53 -37.62 6.11
C THR A 69 24.29 -36.30 5.39
N PRO A 70 23.28 -36.20 4.49
CA PRO A 70 23.00 -34.93 3.84
C PRO A 70 22.77 -33.92 4.94
N GLU A 71 23.61 -32.87 4.98
CA GLU A 71 23.43 -31.76 5.90
C GLU A 71 22.04 -31.20 5.61
N VAL A 72 21.06 -31.59 6.44
CA VAL A 72 19.69 -31.13 6.31
C VAL A 72 19.78 -29.63 6.48
N GLU A 73 19.64 -28.88 5.39
CA GLU A 73 19.71 -27.43 5.45
C GLU A 73 18.77 -26.97 6.57
N PRO A 74 19.26 -26.13 7.50
CA PRO A 74 18.44 -25.71 8.62
C PRO A 74 17.17 -25.05 8.11
N TYR A 75 16.03 -25.41 8.69
CA TYR A 75 14.77 -24.76 8.37
C TYR A 75 14.80 -23.32 8.90
N THR A 76 14.74 -22.36 7.99
CA THR A 76 14.94 -20.93 8.23
C THR A 76 13.70 -20.11 7.89
N PHE A 77 13.70 -18.83 8.25
CA PHE A 77 12.68 -17.89 7.77
C PHE A 77 12.61 -17.86 6.24
N GLY A 78 13.76 -17.91 5.57
CA GLY A 78 13.85 -17.94 4.12
C GLY A 78 13.20 -19.17 3.50
N SER A 79 13.44 -20.37 4.05
CA SER A 79 12.81 -21.59 3.54
C SER A 79 11.29 -21.58 3.75
N GLU A 80 10.81 -21.06 4.88
CA GLU A 80 9.37 -20.95 5.15
C GLU A 80 8.65 -19.91 4.28
N LEU A 81 9.32 -18.82 3.90
CA LEU A 81 8.74 -17.87 2.94
C LEU A 81 8.75 -18.44 1.53
N LYS A 82 9.79 -19.18 1.13
CA LYS A 82 9.85 -19.84 -0.19
C LYS A 82 8.78 -20.92 -0.33
N SER A 83 8.50 -21.72 0.71
CA SER A 83 7.42 -22.72 0.69
C SER A 83 6.04 -22.11 0.43
N LYS A 84 5.86 -20.81 0.75
CA LYS A 84 4.66 -20.01 0.50
C LYS A 84 4.75 -19.17 -0.79
N ASN A 85 5.64 -19.52 -1.70
CA ASN A 85 5.83 -18.87 -3.01
C ASN A 85 6.24 -17.38 -2.94
N TYR A 86 6.90 -16.95 -1.87
CA TYR A 86 7.49 -15.60 -1.85
C TYR A 86 8.86 -15.58 -2.55
N THR A 87 9.07 -14.57 -3.38
CA THR A 87 10.40 -14.25 -3.92
C THR A 87 11.17 -13.45 -2.88
N LEU A 88 12.32 -13.95 -2.43
CA LEU A 88 13.11 -13.30 -1.39
C LEU A 88 14.04 -12.23 -1.98
N VAL A 89 14.35 -11.20 -1.17
CA VAL A 89 15.47 -10.31 -1.45
C VAL A 89 16.78 -11.10 -1.35
N ASP A 90 17.61 -10.99 -2.36
CA ASP A 90 18.92 -11.64 -2.50
C ASP A 90 19.98 -10.66 -3.02
N GLN A 91 21.19 -11.14 -3.31
CA GLN A 91 22.28 -10.29 -3.79
C GLN A 91 22.01 -9.68 -5.18
N ASN A 92 21.18 -10.33 -6.00
CA ASN A 92 20.86 -9.94 -7.37
C ASN A 92 19.64 -9.02 -7.46
N THR A 93 18.92 -8.84 -6.35
CA THR A 93 17.77 -7.95 -6.29
C THR A 93 18.19 -6.53 -6.61
N SER A 94 17.56 -5.93 -7.62
CA SER A 94 17.93 -4.60 -8.11
C SER A 94 17.70 -3.52 -7.06
N GLU A 95 18.47 -2.44 -7.14
CA GLU A 95 18.31 -1.30 -6.23
C GLU A 95 16.90 -0.70 -6.28
N SER A 96 16.30 -0.64 -7.47
CA SER A 96 14.94 -0.11 -7.65
C SER A 96 13.90 -0.91 -6.89
N ILE A 97 14.02 -2.24 -6.85
CA ILE A 97 13.12 -3.11 -6.10
C ILE A 97 13.28 -2.87 -4.59
N VAL A 98 14.51 -2.80 -4.08
CA VAL A 98 14.75 -2.52 -2.65
C VAL A 98 14.19 -1.16 -2.24
N LEU A 99 14.37 -0.13 -3.07
CA LEU A 99 13.78 1.19 -2.83
C LEU A 99 12.24 1.17 -2.85
N ASN A 100 11.62 0.33 -3.69
CA ASN A 100 10.17 0.15 -3.70
C ASN A 100 9.70 -0.56 -2.42
N ILE A 101 10.37 -1.63 -1.98
CA ILE A 101 10.08 -2.32 -0.70
C ILE A 101 10.12 -1.33 0.46
N LEU A 102 11.16 -0.49 0.52
CA LEU A 102 11.28 0.53 1.57
C LEU A 102 10.09 1.51 1.61
N MET A 103 9.46 1.79 0.47
CA MET A 103 8.34 2.74 0.39
C MET A 103 6.98 2.06 0.16
N GLU A 104 6.86 0.75 0.36
CA GLU A 104 5.62 0.04 0.02
C GLU A 104 4.42 0.49 0.85
N ARG A 105 4.65 0.90 2.11
CA ARG A 105 3.58 1.38 2.98
C ARG A 105 3.05 2.72 2.51
N LEU A 106 1.80 2.66 2.03
CA LEU A 106 0.94 3.80 1.82
C LEU A 106 0.55 4.47 3.16
N ASP A 107 1.13 5.63 3.45
CA ASP A 107 0.63 6.59 4.45
C ASP A 107 0.61 8.05 3.89
N PRO A 108 -0.52 8.55 3.37
CA PRO A 108 -0.64 9.88 2.76
C PRO A 108 -0.61 11.01 3.78
N THR A 109 -0.50 10.68 5.06
CA THR A 109 -0.60 11.60 6.18
C THR A 109 0.78 12.07 6.63
N LYS A 110 1.83 11.40 6.16
CA LYS A 110 3.21 11.66 6.59
C LYS A 110 3.87 12.71 5.72
N SER A 111 4.21 13.83 6.36
CA SER A 111 5.15 14.82 5.85
C SER A 111 6.59 14.56 6.32
N SER A 112 6.83 13.48 7.07
CA SER A 112 8.15 12.96 7.41
C SER A 112 8.05 11.50 7.81
N LEU A 113 9.09 10.71 7.51
CA LEU A 113 9.14 9.30 7.85
C LEU A 113 10.57 8.86 8.16
N ILE A 114 10.73 8.18 9.29
CA ILE A 114 11.98 7.54 9.70
C ILE A 114 11.65 6.13 10.15
N TYR A 115 12.34 5.15 9.59
CA TYR A 115 12.43 3.81 10.14
C TYR A 115 13.65 3.78 11.05
N TYR A 116 13.47 3.37 12.30
CA TYR A 116 14.56 3.22 13.26
C TYR A 116 15.15 1.81 13.20
N ASP A 117 16.34 1.63 13.74
CA ASP A 117 17.00 0.33 13.81
C ASP A 117 16.12 -0.71 14.52
N ASN A 118 16.12 -1.94 13.99
CA ASN A 118 15.33 -3.07 14.48
C ASN A 118 13.81 -2.85 14.48
N GLN A 119 13.31 -1.78 13.85
CA GLN A 119 11.88 -1.46 13.87
C GLN A 119 11.11 -2.32 12.88
N ARG A 120 11.60 -2.51 11.65
CA ARG A 120 10.84 -3.23 10.60
C ARG A 120 10.96 -4.73 10.73
N PHE A 121 12.16 -5.20 11.03
CA PHE A 121 12.50 -6.56 11.42
C PHE A 121 13.79 -6.52 12.26
N GLN A 122 14.10 -7.58 12.98
CA GLN A 122 15.32 -7.67 13.78
C GLN A 122 16.56 -7.58 12.87
N GLY A 123 17.43 -6.59 13.11
CA GLY A 123 18.59 -6.28 12.28
C GLY A 123 18.33 -5.25 11.17
N SER A 124 17.08 -4.81 10.96
CA SER A 124 16.79 -3.76 9.98
C SER A 124 17.50 -2.44 10.34
N PRO A 125 18.14 -1.76 9.38
CA PRO A 125 18.84 -0.50 9.64
C PRO A 125 17.89 0.70 9.67
N ARG A 126 18.37 1.81 10.23
CA ARG A 126 17.70 3.12 10.14
C ARG A 126 17.59 3.60 8.69
N VAL A 127 16.40 4.05 8.29
CA VAL A 127 16.13 4.65 6.97
C VAL A 127 15.37 5.95 7.16
N GLU A 128 15.83 7.02 6.52
CA GLU A 128 15.20 8.34 6.57
C GLU A 128 14.71 8.76 5.19
N PHE A 129 13.45 9.18 5.12
CA PHE A 129 12.79 9.58 3.89
C PHE A 129 12.79 11.10 3.77
N LYS A 130 13.08 11.59 2.56
CA LYS A 130 12.94 13.00 2.20
C LYS A 130 11.50 13.29 1.80
N THR A 131 11.18 14.57 1.70
CA THR A 131 9.91 15.04 1.12
C THR A 131 10.15 15.96 -0.06
N GLN A 132 9.12 16.09 -0.90
CA GLN A 132 9.05 17.05 -1.99
C GLN A 132 7.66 17.67 -2.01
N THR A 133 7.59 18.97 -2.26
CA THR A 133 6.34 19.69 -2.48
C THR A 133 6.15 19.93 -3.97
N PHE A 134 5.01 19.50 -4.49
CA PHE A 134 4.56 19.78 -5.84
C PHE A 134 3.53 20.90 -5.81
N ASN A 135 3.61 21.81 -6.78
CA ASN A 135 2.61 22.85 -7.01
C ASN A 135 1.86 22.52 -8.30
N SER A 136 0.54 22.63 -8.26
CA SER A 136 -0.34 22.31 -9.38
C SER A 136 -1.40 23.39 -9.56
N GLN A 137 -1.70 23.75 -10.81
CA GLN A 137 -2.75 24.68 -11.17
C GLN A 137 -3.93 23.89 -11.74
N ILE A 138 -5.07 23.90 -11.04
CA ILE A 138 -6.29 23.19 -11.45
C ILE A 138 -7.40 24.21 -11.60
N GLY A 139 -7.78 24.48 -12.84
CA GLY A 139 -8.65 25.61 -13.19
C GLY A 139 -8.00 26.93 -12.76
N GLN A 140 -8.72 27.71 -11.96
CA GLN A 140 -8.24 29.00 -11.45
C GLN A 140 -7.56 28.91 -10.08
N LYS A 141 -7.49 27.73 -9.45
CA LYS A 141 -6.93 27.56 -8.10
C LYS A 141 -5.56 26.88 -8.15
N SER A 142 -4.62 27.42 -7.37
CA SER A 142 -3.32 26.81 -7.13
C SER A 142 -3.40 25.90 -5.90
N TYR A 143 -2.81 24.72 -6.01
CA TYR A 143 -2.71 23.73 -4.94
C TYR A 143 -1.26 23.34 -4.70
N ALA A 144 -0.96 22.98 -3.46
CA ALA A 144 0.30 22.35 -3.08
C ALA A 144 0.05 20.95 -2.51
N LEU A 145 0.99 20.03 -2.77
CA LEU A 145 0.99 18.73 -2.13
C LEU A 145 2.41 18.32 -1.75
N THR A 146 2.64 18.13 -0.46
CA THR A 146 3.92 17.61 0.06
C THR A 146 3.82 16.11 0.25
N ILE A 147 4.76 15.39 -0.36
CA ILE A 147 4.77 13.93 -0.41
C ILE A 147 6.14 13.37 0.01
N LEU A 148 6.16 12.12 0.47
CA LEU A 148 7.40 11.39 0.72
C LEU A 148 8.08 11.02 -0.61
N GLN A 149 9.41 11.12 -0.61
CA GLN A 149 10.28 10.74 -1.71
C GLN A 149 10.95 9.39 -1.43
N LYS A 150 11.46 8.73 -2.49
CA LYS A 150 12.27 7.52 -2.33
C LYS A 150 13.41 7.78 -1.37
N PRO A 151 13.71 6.83 -0.46
CA PRO A 151 14.88 6.97 0.38
C PRO A 151 16.14 6.97 -0.51
N ASP A 152 17.22 7.58 -0.02
CA ASP A 152 18.47 7.64 -0.78
C ASP A 152 19.04 6.24 -1.06
N GLN A 153 19.70 6.05 -2.21
CA GLN A 153 20.35 4.78 -2.59
C GLN A 153 21.32 4.23 -1.53
N LYS A 154 21.89 5.10 -0.68
CA LYS A 154 22.78 4.68 0.43
C LYS A 154 22.14 3.68 1.40
N TYR A 155 20.81 3.59 1.45
CA TYR A 155 20.09 2.65 2.31
C TYR A 155 19.88 1.26 1.68
N VAL A 156 20.11 1.11 0.37
CA VAL A 156 19.82 -0.13 -0.37
C VAL A 156 20.68 -1.29 0.10
N GLU A 157 22.01 -1.15 0.05
CA GLU A 157 22.93 -2.25 0.38
C GLU A 157 22.83 -2.68 1.85
N PRO A 158 22.80 -1.75 2.85
CA PRO A 158 22.59 -2.13 4.24
C PRO A 158 21.26 -2.87 4.47
N TRP A 159 20.18 -2.45 3.80
CA TRP A 159 18.88 -3.13 3.91
C TRP A 159 18.91 -4.53 3.30
N LYS A 160 19.50 -4.65 2.11
CA LYS A 160 19.63 -5.92 1.38
C LYS A 160 20.41 -6.95 2.20
N GLN A 161 21.55 -6.58 2.79
CA GLN A 161 22.32 -7.49 3.65
C GLN A 161 21.55 -7.85 4.92
N ALA A 162 20.89 -6.89 5.57
CA ALA A 162 20.06 -7.16 6.75
C ALA A 162 18.94 -8.18 6.45
N CYS A 163 18.33 -8.09 5.26
CA CYS A 163 17.36 -9.08 4.82
C CYS A 163 17.98 -10.46 4.62
N ILE A 164 19.09 -10.56 3.88
CA ILE A 164 19.76 -11.83 3.60
C ILE A 164 20.21 -12.52 4.89
N GLU A 165 20.75 -11.78 5.84
CA GLU A 165 21.17 -12.30 7.15
C GLU A 165 19.97 -12.77 7.98
N SER A 166 18.89 -11.99 8.02
CA SER A 166 17.71 -12.37 8.80
C SER A 166 16.95 -13.54 8.20
N LEU A 167 16.92 -13.68 6.88
CA LEU A 167 16.30 -14.82 6.19
C LEU A 167 17.04 -16.14 6.45
N LYS A 168 18.34 -16.10 6.79
CA LYS A 168 19.15 -17.28 7.15
C LYS A 168 18.98 -17.73 8.61
N LYS A 169 18.28 -16.96 9.45
CA LYS A 169 18.07 -17.33 10.84
C LYS A 169 17.11 -18.54 10.94
N PRO A 170 17.32 -19.45 11.91
CA PRO A 170 16.42 -20.58 12.13
C PRO A 170 14.99 -20.12 12.41
N TYR A 171 14.01 -20.85 11.87
CA TYR A 171 12.60 -20.61 12.14
C TYR A 171 12.00 -21.76 12.94
N THR A 172 11.18 -21.42 13.92
CA THR A 172 10.35 -22.36 14.67
C THR A 172 8.97 -21.74 14.81
N ASP A 173 7.94 -22.45 14.34
CA ASP A 173 6.57 -21.96 14.44
C ASP A 173 6.13 -21.86 15.91
N ASP A 174 5.83 -20.64 16.34
CA ASP A 174 5.30 -20.31 17.66
C ASP A 174 3.96 -19.57 17.57
N SER A 175 3.20 -19.82 16.50
CA SER A 175 1.90 -19.20 16.19
C SER A 175 0.85 -19.37 17.29
N GLN A 176 0.96 -20.42 18.12
CA GLN A 176 0.05 -20.67 19.26
C GLN A 176 0.58 -20.14 20.60
N GLY A 177 1.78 -19.56 20.62
CA GLY A 177 2.49 -19.17 21.85
C GLY A 177 2.82 -17.67 21.93
N LYS A 178 4.08 -17.35 22.21
CA LYS A 178 4.58 -15.96 22.32
C LYS A 178 4.55 -15.20 20.98
N LYS A 179 4.42 -15.92 19.85
CA LYS A 179 4.39 -15.38 18.49
C LYS A 179 5.61 -14.52 18.14
N THR A 180 6.77 -14.78 18.75
CA THR A 180 8.01 -14.05 18.45
C THR A 180 8.44 -14.35 17.03
N ASN A 181 8.59 -15.63 16.68
CA ASN A 181 9.02 -16.04 15.36
C ASN A 181 7.91 -15.83 14.33
N TYR A 182 6.65 -16.08 14.70
CA TYR A 182 5.50 -15.79 13.84
C TYR A 182 5.45 -14.30 13.43
N ASN A 183 5.64 -13.39 14.38
CA ASN A 183 5.64 -11.96 14.08
C ASN A 183 6.87 -11.53 13.27
N GLU A 184 8.03 -12.14 13.52
CA GLU A 184 9.23 -11.86 12.75
C GLU A 184 9.13 -12.40 11.31
N LEU A 185 8.55 -13.59 11.11
CA LEU A 185 8.24 -14.12 9.78
C LEU A 185 7.30 -13.17 9.02
N ALA A 186 6.27 -12.64 9.68
CA ALA A 186 5.34 -11.68 9.07
C ALA A 186 6.03 -10.37 8.67
N ARG A 187 7.02 -9.92 9.44
CA ARG A 187 7.86 -8.75 9.13
C ARG A 187 8.82 -9.02 7.98
N LEU A 188 9.52 -10.15 7.98
CA LEU A 188 10.42 -10.53 6.88
C LEU A 188 9.64 -10.76 5.57
N ARG A 189 8.43 -11.32 5.66
CA ARG A 189 7.49 -11.38 4.52
C ARG A 189 7.22 -9.99 3.96
N GLU A 190 6.99 -8.99 4.81
CA GLU A 190 6.69 -7.62 4.36
C GLU A 190 7.93 -6.95 3.75
N TRP A 191 9.06 -7.01 4.44
CA TRP A 191 10.21 -6.13 4.17
C TRP A 191 11.40 -6.79 3.46
N CYS A 192 11.39 -8.10 3.29
CA CYS A 192 12.47 -8.89 2.70
C CYS A 192 12.00 -9.84 1.59
N THR A 193 10.83 -9.56 1.01
CA THR A 193 10.33 -10.23 -0.21
C THR A 193 10.07 -9.20 -1.29
N VAL A 194 10.22 -9.61 -2.55
CA VAL A 194 9.89 -8.79 -3.72
C VAL A 194 8.37 -8.87 -3.94
N PRO A 195 7.62 -7.78 -3.72
CA PRO A 195 6.17 -7.86 -3.74
C PRO A 195 5.57 -7.56 -5.11
N THR A 196 4.43 -8.19 -5.40
CA THR A 196 3.54 -7.75 -6.50
C THR A 196 2.56 -6.67 -6.01
N ILE A 197 1.91 -5.96 -6.93
CA ILE A 197 0.86 -4.98 -6.59
C ILE A 197 -0.24 -5.63 -5.73
N SER A 198 -0.70 -6.85 -6.08
CA SER A 198 -1.69 -7.58 -5.28
C SER A 198 -1.25 -7.81 -3.83
N GLN A 199 0.01 -8.19 -3.63
CA GLN A 199 0.54 -8.43 -2.29
C GLN A 199 0.60 -7.14 -1.47
N VAL A 200 1.00 -6.01 -2.08
CA VAL A 200 1.00 -4.71 -1.38
C VAL A 200 -0.42 -4.26 -1.04
N LEU A 201 -1.41 -4.47 -1.92
CA LEU A 201 -2.82 -4.13 -1.64
C LEU A 201 -3.33 -4.90 -0.43
N LYS A 202 -3.05 -6.21 -0.36
CA LYS A 202 -3.42 -7.06 0.78
C LYS A 202 -2.72 -6.63 2.09
N ARG A 203 -1.45 -6.21 2.02
CA ARG A 203 -0.73 -5.61 3.18
C ARG A 203 -1.45 -4.36 3.69
N HIS A 204 -2.13 -3.64 2.79
CA HIS A 204 -2.96 -2.48 3.09
C HIS A 204 -4.41 -2.77 3.49
N LYS A 205 -4.77 -4.05 3.70
CA LYS A 205 -6.14 -4.52 4.01
C LYS A 205 -7.15 -4.25 2.90
N LEU A 206 -6.68 -3.95 1.70
CA LEU A 206 -7.51 -3.90 0.51
C LEU A 206 -7.68 -5.33 -0.01
N THR A 207 -8.90 -5.70 -0.35
CA THR A 207 -9.24 -7.04 -0.86
C THR A 207 -9.33 -6.98 -2.38
N PRO A 208 -8.35 -7.52 -3.14
CA PRO A 208 -8.47 -7.59 -4.59
C PRO A 208 -9.66 -8.46 -4.99
N LEU A 209 -10.42 -8.00 -5.99
CA LEU A 209 -11.52 -8.76 -6.58
C LEU A 209 -10.99 -9.90 -7.44
N ASN A 210 -11.80 -10.94 -7.62
CA ASN A 210 -11.54 -12.02 -8.55
C ASN A 210 -11.50 -11.48 -9.99
N THR A 211 -10.38 -11.73 -10.66
CA THR A 211 -10.10 -11.27 -12.03
C THR A 211 -10.25 -12.37 -13.09
N ASP A 212 -10.68 -13.58 -12.71
CA ASP A 212 -10.94 -14.65 -13.67
C ASP A 212 -12.21 -14.33 -14.47
N VAL A 213 -12.05 -14.13 -15.77
CA VAL A 213 -13.14 -13.79 -16.69
C VAL A 213 -14.15 -14.93 -16.84
N ALA A 214 -13.78 -16.16 -16.50
CA ALA A 214 -14.69 -17.32 -16.53
C ALA A 214 -15.59 -17.39 -15.27
N GLN A 215 -15.27 -16.65 -14.21
CA GLN A 215 -16.00 -16.68 -12.94
C GLN A 215 -16.83 -15.43 -12.75
N THR A 216 -18.02 -15.59 -12.14
CA THR A 216 -18.97 -14.48 -11.88
C THR A 216 -19.12 -14.15 -10.39
N ILE A 217 -18.29 -14.74 -9.52
CA ILE A 217 -18.41 -14.66 -8.06
C ILE A 217 -18.40 -13.22 -7.52
N ASP A 218 -17.64 -12.34 -8.17
CA ASP A 218 -17.50 -10.93 -7.77
C ASP A 218 -18.22 -9.95 -8.72
N ASP A 219 -19.08 -10.41 -9.63
CA ASP A 219 -19.70 -9.54 -10.64
C ASP A 219 -20.52 -8.40 -10.02
N SER A 220 -21.22 -8.65 -8.91
CA SER A 220 -21.93 -7.59 -8.18
C SER A 220 -20.98 -6.55 -7.60
N LYS A 221 -19.84 -6.97 -7.05
CA LYS A 221 -18.81 -6.07 -6.51
C LYS A 221 -18.14 -5.28 -7.63
N TRP A 222 -17.88 -5.90 -8.78
CA TRP A 222 -17.40 -5.23 -9.98
C TRP A 222 -18.36 -4.13 -10.43
N LYS A 223 -19.68 -4.39 -10.46
CA LYS A 223 -20.68 -3.35 -10.76
C LYS A 223 -20.58 -2.16 -9.82
N THR A 224 -20.47 -2.41 -8.51
CA THR A 224 -20.32 -1.33 -7.53
C THR A 224 -19.02 -0.53 -7.74
N VAL A 225 -17.89 -1.19 -8.02
CA VAL A 225 -16.62 -0.49 -8.32
C VAL A 225 -16.76 0.39 -9.57
N ILE A 226 -17.25 -0.17 -10.67
CA ILE A 226 -17.38 0.52 -11.95
C ILE A 226 -18.39 1.67 -11.85
N ASN A 227 -19.49 1.49 -11.11
CA ASN A 227 -20.50 2.53 -10.85
C ASN A 227 -20.08 3.55 -9.77
N GLY A 228 -18.89 3.42 -9.17
CA GLY A 228 -18.42 4.30 -8.08
C GLY A 228 -18.26 5.77 -8.48
N GLY A 229 -18.27 6.05 -9.79
CA GLY A 229 -18.35 7.40 -10.35
C GLY A 229 -17.11 7.86 -11.10
N TRP A 230 -16.04 7.06 -11.15
CA TRP A 230 -14.89 7.37 -12.01
C TRP A 230 -15.24 7.34 -13.50
N PHE A 231 -16.27 6.59 -13.90
CA PHE A 231 -16.71 6.45 -15.29
C PHE A 231 -18.02 7.18 -15.58
N LYS A 232 -18.44 8.11 -14.71
CA LYS A 232 -19.65 8.92 -14.88
C LYS A 232 -19.34 10.30 -15.46
N LYS A 233 -20.36 10.91 -16.05
CA LYS A 233 -20.41 12.33 -16.39
C LYS A 233 -21.25 13.07 -15.36
N ASP A 234 -20.73 14.16 -14.82
CA ASP A 234 -21.42 15.01 -13.85
C ASP A 234 -21.38 16.45 -14.35
N ASN A 235 -22.50 16.93 -14.91
CA ASN A 235 -22.55 18.14 -15.73
C ASN A 235 -21.54 18.05 -16.90
N ASP A 236 -20.62 19.01 -17.00
CA ASP A 236 -19.56 19.02 -18.00
C ASP A 236 -18.31 18.24 -17.57
N VAL A 237 -18.28 17.70 -16.33
CA VAL A 237 -17.11 16.98 -15.81
C VAL A 237 -17.20 15.51 -16.17
N LYS A 238 -16.23 15.06 -16.97
CA LYS A 238 -16.03 13.65 -17.34
C LYS A 238 -14.98 13.04 -16.41
N TYR A 239 -15.40 12.28 -15.41
CA TYR A 239 -14.46 11.76 -14.40
C TYR A 239 -13.48 10.73 -14.96
N TRP A 240 -13.81 10.10 -16.09
CA TRP A 240 -12.92 9.14 -16.73
C TRP A 240 -11.68 9.77 -17.36
N GLU A 241 -11.71 11.09 -17.59
CA GLU A 241 -10.55 11.88 -18.03
C GLU A 241 -9.59 12.19 -16.87
N LYS A 242 -9.99 11.91 -15.61
CA LYS A 242 -9.19 12.12 -14.39
C LYS A 242 -8.51 10.86 -13.85
N GLN A 243 -8.47 9.78 -14.63
CA GLN A 243 -7.78 8.52 -14.33
C GLN A 243 -6.97 8.05 -15.55
N SER A 244 -5.97 7.19 -15.34
CA SER A 244 -5.11 6.57 -16.37
C SER A 244 -5.13 5.04 -16.33
N PHE A 245 -6.00 4.45 -15.52
CA PHE A 245 -6.06 3.02 -15.33
C PHE A 245 -6.63 2.28 -16.55
N ILE A 246 -7.70 2.83 -17.12
CA ILE A 246 -8.35 2.36 -18.34
C ILE A 246 -8.27 3.46 -19.40
N GLU A 247 -7.72 3.14 -20.56
CA GLU A 247 -7.41 4.10 -21.62
C GLU A 247 -7.84 3.56 -23.01
N GLY A 248 -7.72 4.40 -24.04
CA GLY A 248 -7.87 3.99 -25.43
C GLY A 248 -9.24 3.38 -25.76
N THR A 249 -9.22 2.28 -26.53
CA THR A 249 -10.43 1.58 -26.98
C THR A 249 -11.24 0.97 -25.85
N ASP A 250 -10.55 0.51 -24.80
CA ASP A 250 -11.19 -0.07 -23.62
C ASP A 250 -12.01 1.00 -22.90
N LEU A 251 -11.46 2.20 -22.72
CA LEU A 251 -12.18 3.31 -22.14
C LEU A 251 -13.43 3.65 -22.95
N THR A 252 -13.30 3.83 -24.26
CA THR A 252 -14.43 4.12 -25.16
C THR A 252 -15.53 3.05 -25.05
N SER A 253 -15.17 1.78 -24.93
CA SER A 253 -16.12 0.66 -24.79
C SER A 253 -16.90 0.68 -23.46
N ILE A 254 -16.31 1.24 -22.40
CA ILE A 254 -16.93 1.33 -21.07
C ILE A 254 -17.87 2.53 -20.98
N VAL A 255 -17.40 3.72 -21.39
CA VAL A 255 -18.11 4.99 -21.14
C VAL A 255 -19.11 5.36 -22.24
N GLY A 256 -18.89 4.97 -23.49
CA GLY A 256 -19.68 5.50 -24.61
C GLY A 256 -19.61 7.03 -24.68
N GLU A 257 -20.70 7.69 -25.06
CA GLU A 257 -20.76 9.17 -25.14
C GLU A 257 -21.04 9.84 -23.79
N ASP A 258 -21.88 9.22 -22.95
CA ASP A 258 -22.43 9.84 -21.73
C ASP A 258 -21.88 9.28 -20.41
N GLY A 259 -21.03 8.25 -20.45
CA GLY A 259 -20.54 7.56 -19.27
C GLY A 259 -21.51 6.55 -18.69
N ILE A 260 -21.23 6.10 -17.47
CA ILE A 260 -22.03 5.15 -16.71
C ILE A 260 -22.85 5.92 -15.68
N SER A 261 -24.18 5.85 -15.77
CA SER A 261 -25.10 6.51 -14.85
C SER A 261 -25.74 5.57 -13.83
N SER A 262 -25.70 4.25 -14.05
CA SER A 262 -26.27 3.26 -13.13
C SER A 262 -25.65 1.87 -13.27
N GLU A 263 -25.87 1.00 -12.27
CA GLU A 263 -25.32 -0.36 -12.25
C GLU A 263 -25.91 -1.28 -13.35
N GLU A 264 -27.13 -0.99 -13.81
CA GLU A 264 -27.81 -1.76 -14.85
C GLU A 264 -27.13 -1.60 -16.22
N GLN A 265 -26.40 -0.51 -16.44
CA GLN A 265 -25.63 -0.27 -17.67
C GLN A 265 -24.29 -1.02 -17.70
N ILE A 266 -23.98 -1.78 -16.64
CA ILE A 266 -22.74 -2.52 -16.48
C ILE A 266 -23.01 -3.98 -16.81
N ASP A 267 -22.68 -4.35 -18.04
CA ASP A 267 -22.76 -5.71 -18.54
C ASP A 267 -21.45 -6.49 -18.31
N THR A 268 -21.47 -7.77 -18.68
CA THR A 268 -20.32 -8.66 -18.58
C THR A 268 -19.14 -8.18 -19.42
N ASN A 269 -19.37 -7.51 -20.55
CA ASN A 269 -18.29 -7.00 -21.40
C ASN A 269 -17.50 -5.91 -20.67
N LYS A 270 -18.19 -4.95 -20.05
CA LYS A 270 -17.56 -3.91 -19.24
C LYS A 270 -16.81 -4.53 -18.05
N ILE A 271 -17.42 -5.46 -17.32
CA ILE A 271 -16.76 -6.17 -16.21
C ILE A 271 -15.48 -6.87 -16.68
N ASN A 272 -15.52 -7.52 -17.84
CA ASN A 272 -14.37 -8.24 -18.38
C ASN A 272 -13.20 -7.33 -18.76
N VAL A 273 -13.46 -6.07 -19.17
CA VAL A 273 -12.38 -5.09 -19.38
C VAL A 273 -11.63 -4.82 -18.07
N PHE A 274 -12.35 -4.61 -16.97
CA PHE A 274 -11.75 -4.40 -15.65
C PHE A 274 -11.03 -5.66 -15.14
N LYS A 275 -11.65 -6.84 -15.25
CA LYS A 275 -11.03 -8.11 -14.85
C LYS A 275 -9.69 -8.33 -15.55
N LYS A 276 -9.64 -8.17 -16.88
CA LYS A 276 -8.41 -8.31 -17.66
C LYS A 276 -7.35 -7.29 -17.23
N ARG A 277 -7.72 -6.01 -17.16
CA ARG A 277 -6.77 -4.97 -16.73
C ARG A 277 -6.24 -5.23 -15.33
N CYS A 278 -7.11 -5.58 -14.39
CA CYS A 278 -6.70 -5.89 -13.02
C CYS A 278 -5.86 -7.16 -12.94
N GLN A 279 -6.13 -8.19 -13.74
CA GLN A 279 -5.29 -9.39 -13.80
C GLN A 279 -3.86 -9.04 -14.22
N ASP A 280 -3.72 -8.23 -15.27
CA ASP A 280 -2.43 -7.79 -15.79
C ASP A 280 -1.68 -6.89 -14.79
N VAL A 281 -2.40 -6.01 -14.09
CA VAL A 281 -1.78 -5.07 -13.15
C VAL A 281 -1.43 -5.74 -11.82
N LEU A 282 -2.32 -6.55 -11.25
CA LEU A 282 -2.14 -7.15 -9.93
C LEU A 282 -0.95 -8.12 -9.86
N SER A 283 -0.58 -8.71 -10.99
CA SER A 283 0.57 -9.63 -11.12
C SER A 283 1.92 -8.93 -11.32
N GLN A 284 1.92 -7.63 -11.66
CA GLN A 284 3.16 -6.88 -11.87
C GLN A 284 3.94 -6.70 -10.56
N PRO A 285 5.29 -6.62 -10.64
CA PRO A 285 6.11 -6.16 -9.53
C PRO A 285 5.61 -4.81 -9.02
N PHE A 286 5.63 -4.63 -7.71
CA PHE A 286 5.28 -3.35 -7.11
C PHE A 286 6.36 -2.31 -7.42
N GLU A 287 5.95 -1.26 -8.11
CA GLU A 287 6.75 -0.07 -8.32
C GLU A 287 6.01 1.16 -7.85
N ARG A 288 6.70 2.01 -7.10
CA ARG A 288 6.18 3.30 -6.66
C ARG A 288 7.11 4.37 -7.15
N THR A 289 6.61 5.34 -7.91
CA THR A 289 7.42 6.50 -8.32
C THR A 289 7.27 7.63 -7.31
N ASN A 290 6.04 7.88 -6.87
CA ASN A 290 5.70 8.98 -5.99
C ASN A 290 4.61 8.58 -5.03
N PHE A 291 4.58 9.28 -3.90
CA PHE A 291 3.51 9.15 -2.95
C PHE A 291 2.32 10.08 -3.28
N TYR A 292 1.11 9.52 -3.22
CA TYR A 292 -0.16 9.93 -3.85
C TYR A 292 -0.22 11.18 -4.75
N LEU A 293 -0.43 10.98 -6.06
CA LEU A 293 -0.74 12.03 -7.04
C LEU A 293 -1.82 11.55 -8.03
N SER A 294 -2.95 12.25 -8.10
CA SER A 294 -4.00 11.99 -9.10
C SER A 294 -3.57 12.45 -10.49
N LYS A 295 -4.22 11.93 -11.54
CA LYS A 295 -4.03 12.44 -12.91
C LYS A 295 -4.29 13.93 -13.01
N GLU A 296 -5.39 14.40 -12.43
CA GLU A 296 -5.75 15.81 -12.43
C GLU A 296 -4.63 16.67 -11.81
N PHE A 297 -4.06 16.23 -10.69
CA PHE A 297 -2.98 16.96 -10.04
C PHE A 297 -1.72 16.95 -10.88
N VAL A 298 -1.31 15.78 -11.39
CA VAL A 298 -0.14 15.61 -12.27
C VAL A 298 -0.25 16.48 -13.52
N ASP A 299 -1.41 16.49 -14.16
CA ASP A 299 -1.65 17.25 -15.38
C ASP A 299 -1.51 18.77 -15.13
N GLY A 300 -1.88 19.24 -13.93
CA GLY A 300 -1.74 20.63 -13.51
C GLY A 300 -0.35 21.02 -12.95
N ILE A 301 0.58 20.07 -12.77
CA ILE A 301 1.96 20.38 -12.34
C ILE A 301 2.62 21.28 -13.38
N THR A 302 3.21 22.38 -12.92
CA THR A 302 3.75 23.45 -13.78
C THR A 302 5.22 23.26 -14.18
N VAL A 303 5.92 22.24 -13.66
CA VAL A 303 7.30 21.92 -14.04
C VAL A 303 7.35 20.97 -15.26
N GLU A 304 8.41 21.06 -16.07
CA GLU A 304 8.56 20.31 -17.33
C GLU A 304 8.62 18.79 -17.13
N ASP A 305 9.31 18.32 -16.08
CA ASP A 305 9.38 16.90 -15.73
C ASP A 305 8.17 16.48 -14.89
N LYS A 306 7.04 16.28 -15.55
CA LYS A 306 5.83 15.76 -14.93
C LYS A 306 6.07 14.33 -14.46
N THR A 307 5.75 14.10 -13.21
CA THR A 307 5.87 12.76 -12.63
C THR A 307 4.72 11.86 -13.07
N LYS A 308 4.89 10.53 -12.96
CA LYS A 308 3.88 9.55 -13.38
C LYS A 308 2.93 9.18 -12.24
N ILE A 309 1.70 8.86 -12.61
CA ILE A 309 0.72 8.24 -11.71
C ILE A 309 1.23 6.84 -11.36
N ASP A 310 1.15 6.49 -10.08
CA ASP A 310 1.57 5.19 -9.58
C ASP A 310 0.43 4.18 -9.82
N LEU A 311 0.74 3.13 -10.58
CA LEU A 311 -0.22 2.10 -10.98
C LEU A 311 -0.85 1.37 -9.78
N PHE A 312 -0.11 1.21 -8.67
CA PHE A 312 -0.66 0.66 -7.44
C PHE A 312 -1.79 1.54 -6.89
N GLN A 313 -1.67 2.87 -7.00
CA GLN A 313 -2.67 3.80 -6.46
C GLN A 313 -3.99 3.67 -7.19
N GLU A 314 -3.95 3.47 -8.51
CA GLU A 314 -5.15 3.26 -9.33
C GLU A 314 -5.70 1.83 -9.18
N ALA A 315 -4.83 0.82 -9.06
CA ALA A 315 -5.27 -0.54 -8.75
C ALA A 315 -6.07 -0.60 -7.44
N ALA A 316 -5.71 0.23 -6.45
CA ALA A 316 -6.48 0.36 -5.22
C ALA A 316 -7.85 1.04 -5.38
N LEU A 317 -8.09 1.77 -6.48
CA LEU A 317 -9.39 2.38 -6.77
C LEU A 317 -10.29 1.41 -7.55
N PHE A 318 -9.69 0.60 -8.43
CA PHE A 318 -10.41 -0.13 -9.47
C PHE A 318 -10.38 -1.65 -9.35
N CYS A 319 -9.43 -2.24 -8.61
CA CYS A 319 -9.25 -3.70 -8.56
C CYS A 319 -9.61 -4.34 -7.22
N VAL A 320 -10.20 -3.57 -6.31
CA VAL A 320 -10.44 -4.00 -4.93
C VAL A 320 -11.89 -3.76 -4.54
N GLU A 321 -12.36 -4.50 -3.54
CA GLU A 321 -13.64 -4.22 -2.90
C GLU A 321 -13.70 -2.76 -2.41
N PRO A 322 -14.85 -2.07 -2.57
CA PRO A 322 -15.01 -0.71 -2.06
C PRO A 322 -14.65 -0.62 -0.58
N PHE A 323 -13.64 0.21 -0.26
CA PHE A 323 -13.16 0.37 1.10
C PHE A 323 -13.29 1.83 1.52
N LYS A 324 -13.86 2.10 2.71
CA LYS A 324 -14.08 3.47 3.21
C LYS A 324 -12.78 4.07 3.74
N ALA A 325 -12.60 5.38 3.56
CA ALA A 325 -11.41 6.07 4.06
C ALA A 325 -11.33 6.01 5.59
N THR A 326 -12.47 6.07 6.26
CA THR A 326 -12.59 5.92 7.73
C THR A 326 -12.14 4.53 8.19
N ASP A 327 -12.59 3.47 7.50
CA ASP A 327 -12.20 2.10 7.80
C ASP A 327 -10.70 1.88 7.55
N TYR A 328 -10.16 2.41 6.45
CA TYR A 328 -8.73 2.34 6.15
C TYR A 328 -7.88 3.02 7.23
N ILE A 329 -8.30 4.18 7.73
CA ILE A 329 -7.61 4.88 8.83
C ILE A 329 -7.57 4.00 10.09
N VAL A 330 -8.68 3.37 10.46
CA VAL A 330 -8.78 2.58 11.69
C VAL A 330 -8.10 1.22 11.55
N GLN A 331 -8.31 0.53 10.43
CA GLN A 331 -7.88 -0.86 10.24
C GLN A 331 -6.47 -0.97 9.68
N SER A 332 -6.11 -0.11 8.72
CA SER A 332 -4.82 -0.19 8.02
C SER A 332 -3.76 0.73 8.65
N LEU A 333 -4.12 2.00 8.91
CA LEU A 333 -3.20 2.96 9.53
C LEU A 333 -3.19 2.91 11.07
N GLN A 334 -4.19 2.24 11.66
CA GLN A 334 -4.41 2.19 13.10
C GLN A 334 -4.47 3.58 13.75
N GLY A 335 -4.94 4.59 13.02
CA GLY A 335 -5.12 5.96 13.47
C GLY A 335 -6.49 6.21 14.12
N GLU A 336 -6.84 7.48 14.21
CA GLU A 336 -8.17 7.98 14.57
C GLU A 336 -8.75 8.79 13.41
N VAL A 337 -10.08 8.74 13.25
CA VAL A 337 -10.80 9.52 12.25
C VAL A 337 -11.14 10.88 12.84
N SER A 338 -10.65 11.93 12.20
CA SER A 338 -10.97 13.30 12.55
C SER A 338 -12.46 13.58 12.32
N PRO A 339 -13.13 14.29 13.25
CA PRO A 339 -14.50 14.76 13.03
C PRO A 339 -14.56 15.95 12.04
N LYS A 340 -13.43 16.54 11.66
CA LYS A 340 -13.32 17.72 10.78
C LYS A 340 -12.19 17.53 9.77
N VAL A 341 -12.21 18.28 8.67
CA VAL A 341 -11.05 18.37 7.78
C VAL A 341 -9.97 19.21 8.44
N VAL A 342 -8.77 18.63 8.57
CA VAL A 342 -7.65 19.20 9.35
C VAL A 342 -6.52 19.73 8.47
N ILE A 343 -6.74 19.84 7.17
CA ILE A 343 -5.77 20.37 6.20
C ILE A 343 -6.26 21.71 5.65
N GLU A 344 -5.30 22.56 5.29
CA GLU A 344 -5.54 23.88 4.69
C GLU A 344 -6.24 23.75 3.33
N ASP A 345 -7.02 24.76 2.95
CA ASP A 345 -7.77 24.75 1.69
C ASP A 345 -6.88 24.87 0.43
N THR A 346 -5.61 25.21 0.64
CA THR A 346 -4.54 25.24 -0.38
C THR A 346 -3.87 23.89 -0.57
N ASP A 347 -4.05 22.92 0.34
CA ASP A 347 -3.61 21.55 0.14
C ASP A 347 -4.50 20.87 -0.91
N TYR A 348 -3.89 20.18 -1.88
CA TYR A 348 -4.64 19.49 -2.93
C TYR A 348 -5.69 18.54 -2.35
N CYS A 349 -5.41 17.91 -1.21
CA CYS A 349 -6.32 16.95 -0.62
C CYS A 349 -7.49 17.55 0.14
N TYR A 350 -7.62 18.88 0.23
CA TYR A 350 -8.75 19.51 0.92
C TYR A 350 -10.09 19.09 0.30
N LEU A 351 -10.99 18.60 1.16
CA LEU A 351 -12.36 18.22 0.84
C LEU A 351 -13.32 19.09 1.64
N SER A 352 -14.29 19.74 0.99
CA SER A 352 -15.19 20.68 1.66
C SER A 352 -16.43 20.02 2.31
N ASP A 353 -16.84 18.85 1.83
CA ASP A 353 -18.12 18.21 2.18
C ASP A 353 -17.95 17.08 3.22
N ILE A 354 -17.47 17.44 4.41
CA ILE A 354 -17.15 16.49 5.50
C ILE A 354 -18.34 15.63 5.93
N ASP A 355 -19.57 16.14 5.76
CA ASP A 355 -20.81 15.45 6.14
C ASP A 355 -21.04 14.19 5.31
N LYS A 356 -20.39 14.07 4.14
CA LYS A 356 -20.42 12.89 3.28
C LYS A 356 -19.25 11.93 3.47
N LYS A 357 -18.45 12.07 4.53
CA LYS A 357 -17.24 11.25 4.73
C LYS A 357 -17.46 9.73 4.69
N ASP A 358 -18.65 9.25 5.07
CA ASP A 358 -18.98 7.83 5.05
C ASP A 358 -19.19 7.26 3.63
N THR A 359 -19.28 8.15 2.63
CA THR A 359 -19.35 7.82 1.19
C THR A 359 -17.98 7.88 0.50
N TRP A 360 -16.93 8.27 1.22
CA TRP A 360 -15.58 8.41 0.67
C TRP A 360 -14.90 7.04 0.60
N THR A 361 -15.18 6.31 -0.48
CA THR A 361 -14.67 4.97 -0.76
C THR A 361 -13.60 4.98 -1.87
N THR A 362 -12.86 3.87 -2.00
CA THR A 362 -11.85 3.65 -3.05
C THR A 362 -12.37 3.94 -4.47
N ASN A 363 -13.62 3.57 -4.77
CA ASN A 363 -14.25 3.73 -6.07
C ASN A 363 -14.90 5.12 -6.29
N ASN A 364 -14.86 6.05 -5.33
CA ASN A 364 -15.42 7.39 -5.47
C ASN A 364 -14.38 8.40 -6.00
N PRO A 365 -14.68 9.21 -7.04
CA PRO A 365 -13.71 10.15 -7.60
C PRO A 365 -13.38 11.34 -6.68
N LEU A 366 -14.28 11.74 -5.78
CA LEU A 366 -14.10 12.87 -4.87
C LEU A 366 -13.63 14.14 -5.58
N GLY A 367 -14.29 14.50 -6.68
CA GLY A 367 -13.91 15.64 -7.51
C GLY A 367 -12.64 15.44 -8.35
N GLY A 368 -12.03 14.25 -8.34
CA GLY A 368 -10.73 13.93 -8.96
C GLY A 368 -9.60 13.72 -7.95
N LYS A 369 -9.83 14.06 -6.67
CA LYS A 369 -8.83 13.97 -5.58
C LYS A 369 -8.61 12.54 -5.08
N SER A 370 -9.56 11.64 -5.37
CA SER A 370 -9.60 10.24 -4.95
C SER A 370 -9.67 9.98 -3.44
N PHE A 371 -9.86 8.70 -3.14
CA PHE A 371 -9.78 8.06 -1.83
C PHE A 371 -8.57 8.47 -0.98
N TRP A 372 -7.38 8.63 -1.57
CA TRP A 372 -6.17 8.88 -0.80
C TRP A 372 -6.15 10.28 -0.16
N CYS A 373 -6.77 11.26 -0.83
CA CYS A 373 -7.00 12.57 -0.24
C CYS A 373 -8.07 12.56 0.86
N ALA A 374 -9.06 11.69 0.78
CA ALA A 374 -9.98 11.45 1.90
C ALA A 374 -9.26 10.88 3.12
N VAL A 375 -8.37 9.89 2.93
CA VAL A 375 -7.54 9.35 4.02
C VAL A 375 -6.68 10.45 4.64
N LYS A 376 -5.99 11.27 3.82
CA LYS A 376 -5.18 12.39 4.32
C LYS A 376 -6.01 13.44 5.08
N SER A 377 -7.17 13.82 4.54
CA SER A 377 -8.07 14.83 5.13
C SER A 377 -8.63 14.44 6.48
N LEU A 378 -8.89 13.15 6.68
CA LEU A 378 -9.55 12.61 7.86
C LEU A 378 -8.59 12.07 8.91
N TYR A 379 -7.31 11.87 8.60
CA TYR A 379 -6.42 11.20 9.54
C TYR A 379 -6.07 12.07 10.74
N MET A 380 -6.14 11.48 11.92
CA MET A 380 -5.50 11.95 13.13
C MET A 380 -4.61 10.84 13.73
N PRO A 381 -3.41 11.18 14.23
CA PRO A 381 -2.61 10.22 14.99
C PRO A 381 -3.34 9.86 16.29
N LYS A 382 -3.32 8.58 16.68
CA LYS A 382 -3.86 8.15 17.98
C LYS A 382 -3.20 8.93 19.10
N THR A 383 -4.02 9.49 19.99
CA THR A 383 -3.50 10.11 21.20
C THR A 383 -2.89 9.00 22.07
N PRO A 384 -1.63 9.10 22.52
CA PRO A 384 -1.06 8.10 23.42
C PRO A 384 -1.94 8.02 24.66
N LYS A 385 -2.53 6.86 24.93
CA LYS A 385 -3.19 6.64 26.22
C LYS A 385 -2.11 6.80 27.29
N LYS A 386 -2.29 7.81 28.15
CA LYS A 386 -1.42 8.03 29.30
C LYS A 386 -1.41 6.72 30.11
N PRO A 387 -0.22 6.15 30.42
CA PRO A 387 -0.11 4.86 31.06
C PRO A 387 -0.77 4.82 32.44
#